data_AF-A0A6G1ENC7-F1
#
_entry.id   AF-A0A6G1ENC7-F1
#
_cell.length_a   1.000
_cell.length_b   1.000
_cell.length_c   1.000
_cell.angle_alpha   90.00
_cell.angle_beta   90.00
_cell.angle_gamma   90.00
#
_symmetry.space_group_name_H-M   'P 1'
#
loop_
_entity.id
_entity.type
_entity.pdbx_description
1 polymer ?
#
loop_
_entity_poly.entity_id
_entity_poly.type
_entity_poly.pdbx_seq_one_letter_code
_entity_poly.pdbx_strand_id
1 'polypeptide(L)'
;MDRLEVAQIKLEIALETSKKWQIADGPLLHWQKKLKRVAEECDDTLHKYRQRVQEEKEAEQVARDSFFPRRIAHATKSLISSIFHGNIDEPTRSAVRRFEWFADGANDFLRSVESGGTPRRYLFFDPLIGHLLAGCKGKHEHAERTENHSRS
;
A
#
# COMPACT_ATOMS: atom_id res chain seq x y z
N MET A 1 0.22 9.57 13.38
CA MET A 1 -0.34 9.30 12.05
C MET A 1 -1.80 9.69 12.11
N ASP A 2 -2.25 10.52 11.17
CA ASP A 2 -3.64 10.95 11.11
C ASP A 2 -4.56 9.76 10.72
N ARG A 3 -5.84 9.80 11.11
CA ARG A 3 -6.83 8.75 10.83
C ARG A 3 -6.96 8.50 9.33
N LEU A 4 -6.91 9.57 8.54
CA LEU A 4 -6.93 9.50 7.08
C LEU A 4 -5.69 8.79 6.52
N GLU A 5 -4.50 9.07 7.06
CA GLU A 5 -3.25 8.41 6.65
C GLU A 5 -3.28 6.91 6.98
N VAL A 6 -3.78 6.54 8.17
CA VAL A 6 -3.93 5.14 8.56
C VAL A 6 -4.90 4.43 7.61
N ALA A 7 -6.02 5.06 7.26
CA ALA A 7 -6.98 4.51 6.31
C ALA A 7 -6.34 4.30 4.93
N GLN A 8 -5.61 5.29 4.41
CA GLN A 8 -4.89 5.16 3.13
C GLN A 8 -3.92 3.99 3.12
N ILE A 9 -3.07 3.87 4.15
CA ILE A 9 -2.09 2.79 4.26
C ILE A 9 -2.77 1.43 4.32
N LYS A 10 -3.84 1.28 5.09
CA LYS A 10 -4.62 0.02 5.16
C LYS A 10 -5.17 -0.36 3.79
N LEU A 11 -5.75 0.60 3.06
CA LEU A 11 -6.30 0.37 1.72
C LEU A 11 -5.22 -0.05 0.73
N GLU A 12 -4.07 0.63 0.73
CA GLU A 12 -2.92 0.30 -0.12
C GLU A 12 -2.36 -1.09 0.18
N ILE A 13 -2.14 -1.42 1.46
CA ILE A 13 -1.67 -2.73 1.89
C ILE A 13 -2.63 -3.82 1.42
N ALA A 14 -3.94 -3.62 1.56
CA ALA A 14 -4.93 -4.57 1.10
C ALA A 14 -4.92 -4.74 -0.43
N LEU A 15 -4.80 -3.64 -1.18
CA LEU A 15 -4.71 -3.70 -2.63
C LEU A 15 -3.44 -4.42 -3.08
N GLU A 16 -2.26 -4.05 -2.57
CA GLU A 16 -0.99 -4.69 -2.91
C GLU A 16 -0.96 -6.17 -2.54
N THR A 17 -1.52 -6.51 -1.38
CA THR A 17 -1.62 -7.91 -0.96
C THR A 17 -2.55 -8.68 -1.87
N SER A 18 -3.73 -8.14 -2.19
CA SER A 18 -4.71 -8.79 -3.07
C SER A 18 -4.18 -9.04 -4.49
N LYS A 19 -3.32 -8.16 -5.03
CA LYS A 19 -2.68 -8.34 -6.34
C LYS A 19 -1.82 -9.61 -6.41
N LYS A 20 -1.30 -10.08 -5.26
CA LYS A 20 -0.52 -11.32 -5.16
C LYS A 20 -1.37 -12.57 -5.20
N TRP A 21 -2.69 -12.46 -5.29
CA TRP A 21 -3.62 -13.59 -5.36
C TRP A 21 -4.32 -13.65 -6.72
N GLN A 22 -4.64 -14.87 -7.16
CA GLN A 22 -5.51 -15.12 -8.31
C GLN A 22 -6.96 -15.10 -7.81
N ILE A 23 -7.64 -13.98 -8.03
CA ILE A 23 -9.04 -13.79 -7.65
C ILE A 23 -9.89 -14.08 -8.88
N ALA A 24 -10.64 -15.19 -8.85
CA ALA A 24 -11.61 -15.54 -9.89
C ALA A 24 -13.06 -15.18 -9.51
N ASP A 25 -13.33 -15.03 -8.21
CA ASP A 25 -14.65 -14.72 -7.67
C ASP A 25 -15.09 -13.29 -8.06
N GLY A 26 -16.27 -13.19 -8.68
CA GLY A 26 -16.85 -11.94 -9.17
C GLY A 26 -17.07 -10.88 -8.08
N PRO A 27 -17.77 -11.20 -6.97
CA PRO A 27 -17.86 -10.35 -5.79
C PRO A 27 -16.51 -9.83 -5.28
N LEU A 28 -15.48 -10.68 -5.15
CA LEU A 28 -14.15 -10.25 -4.70
C LEU A 28 -13.47 -9.30 -5.69
N LEU A 29 -13.61 -9.56 -6.99
CA LEU A 29 -13.12 -8.64 -8.04
C LEU A 29 -13.83 -7.28 -8.00
N HIS A 30 -15.14 -7.28 -7.75
CA HIS A 30 -15.90 -6.05 -7.58
C HIS A 30 -15.41 -5.27 -6.36
N TRP A 31 -15.19 -5.97 -5.24
CA TRP A 31 -14.65 -5.40 -4.01
C TRP A 31 -13.26 -4.80 -4.21
N GLN A 32 -12.35 -5.51 -4.89
CA GLN A 32 -11.02 -5.01 -5.23
C GLN A 32 -11.07 -3.72 -6.07
N LYS A 33 -11.94 -3.68 -7.09
CA LYS A 33 -12.15 -2.47 -7.91
C LYS A 33 -12.70 -1.31 -7.09
N LYS A 34 -13.60 -1.59 -6.12
CA LYS A 34 -14.15 -0.59 -5.21
C LYS A 34 -13.07 -0.03 -4.29
N LEU A 35 -12.27 -0.90 -3.67
CA LEU A 35 -11.14 -0.49 -2.83
C LEU A 35 -10.14 0.36 -3.61
N LYS A 36 -9.83 0.01 -4.86
CA LYS A 36 -8.93 0.80 -5.70
C LYS A 36 -9.42 2.24 -5.87
N ARG A 37 -10.70 2.41 -6.25
CA ARG A 37 -11.29 3.75 -6.39
C ARG A 37 -11.29 4.52 -5.08
N VAL A 38 -11.62 3.85 -3.97
CA VAL A 38 -11.64 4.49 -2.65
C VAL A 38 -10.24 4.92 -2.21
N ALA A 39 -9.21 4.13 -2.51
CA ALA A 39 -7.82 4.49 -2.23
C ALA A 39 -7.36 5.70 -3.06
N GLU A 40 -7.76 5.79 -4.33
CA GLU A 40 -7.52 6.96 -5.18
C GLU A 40 -8.22 8.22 -4.59
N GLU A 41 -9.51 8.10 -4.23
CA GLU A 41 -10.26 9.21 -3.60
C GLU A 41 -9.67 9.63 -2.24
N CYS A 42 -9.15 8.67 -1.47
CA CYS A 42 -8.54 8.91 -0.16
C CYS A 42 -7.18 9.61 -0.31
N ASP A 43 -6.34 9.18 -1.26
CA ASP A 43 -5.07 9.84 -1.59
C ASP A 43 -5.28 11.28 -2.06
N ASP A 44 -6.22 11.52 -2.97
CA ASP A 44 -6.59 12.87 -3.43
C ASP A 44 -7.02 13.76 -2.25
N THR A 45 -7.80 13.21 -1.32
CA THR A 45 -8.26 13.93 -0.12
C THR A 45 -7.08 14.23 0.82
N LEU A 46 -6.19 13.25 1.02
CA LEU A 46 -5.01 13.38 1.86
C LEU A 46 -4.03 14.41 1.28
N HIS A 47 -3.86 14.42 -0.05
CA HIS A 47 -3.02 15.39 -0.74
C HIS A 47 -3.55 16.82 -0.52
N LYS A 48 -4.85 17.05 -0.73
CA LYS A 48 -5.49 18.35 -0.48
C LYS A 48 -5.38 18.78 0.98
N TYR A 49 -5.54 17.84 1.92
CA TYR A 49 -5.37 18.12 3.34
C TYR A 49 -3.93 18.58 3.65
N ARG A 50 -2.93 17.84 3.16
CA ARG A 50 -1.51 18.20 3.35
C ARG A 50 -1.16 19.56 2.73
N GLN A 51 -1.66 19.83 1.52
CA GLN A 51 -1.47 21.11 0.85
C GLN A 51 -2.00 22.26 1.72
N ARG A 52 -3.21 22.13 2.26
CA ARG A 52 -3.82 23.18 3.10
C ARG A 52 -3.09 23.38 4.43
N VAL A 53 -2.70 22.29 5.08
CA VAL A 53 -1.89 22.35 6.32
C VAL A 53 -0.57 23.09 6.04
N GLN A 54 0.00 22.93 4.85
CA GLN A 54 1.18 23.64 4.43
C GLN A 54 0.90 25.13 4.17
N GLU A 55 -0.16 25.46 3.44
CA GLU A 55 -0.60 26.85 3.18
C GLU A 55 -0.91 27.62 4.48
N GLU A 56 -1.55 26.98 5.46
CA GLU A 56 -1.83 27.57 6.78
C GLU A 56 -0.54 27.85 7.54
N LYS A 57 0.42 26.92 7.54
CA LYS A 57 1.74 27.12 8.16
C LYS A 57 2.50 28.27 7.53
N GLU A 58 2.46 28.40 6.21
CA GLU A 58 3.10 29.49 5.48
C GLU A 58 2.44 30.84 5.81
N ALA A 59 1.10 30.90 5.78
CA ALA A 59 0.35 32.11 6.15
C ALA A 59 0.60 32.51 7.61
N GLU A 60 0.64 31.54 8.52
CA GLU A 60 1.01 31.77 9.91
C GLU A 60 2.44 32.30 10.06
N GLN A 61 3.39 31.76 9.30
CA GLN A 61 4.78 32.18 9.34
C GLN A 61 4.92 33.62 8.84
N VAL A 62 4.27 33.99 7.73
CA VAL A 62 4.20 35.37 7.24
C VAL A 62 3.61 36.31 8.30
N ALA A 63 2.55 35.88 8.99
CA ALA A 63 1.95 36.66 10.07
C ALA A 63 2.85 36.79 11.31
N ARG A 64 3.75 35.83 11.56
CA ARG A 64 4.74 35.90 12.66
C ARG A 64 5.93 36.79 12.32
N ASP A 65 6.38 36.77 11.06
CA ASP A 65 7.52 37.54 10.59
C ASP A 65 7.18 39.04 10.40
N SER A 66 5.89 39.37 10.42
CA SER A 66 5.41 40.75 10.42
C SER A 66 5.53 41.41 11.80
N PHE A 67 5.86 42.71 11.83
CA PHE A 67 6.06 43.51 13.05
C PHE A 67 4.75 43.88 13.80
N PHE A 68 3.71 43.03 13.75
CA PHE A 68 2.42 43.35 14.37
C PHE A 68 2.46 43.23 15.90
N PRO A 69 1.86 44.20 16.64
CA PRO A 69 1.61 44.06 18.07
C PRO A 69 0.87 42.75 18.40
N ARG A 70 1.18 42.14 19.55
CA ARG A 70 0.72 40.79 19.94
C ARG A 70 -0.79 40.54 19.75
N ARG A 71 -1.65 41.53 20.03
CA ARG A 71 -3.11 41.42 19.84
C ARG A 71 -3.52 41.28 18.37
N ILE A 72 -2.84 41.99 17.48
CA ILE A 72 -3.07 41.95 16.04
C ILE A 72 -2.59 40.60 15.48
N ALA A 73 -1.42 40.13 15.91
CA ALA A 73 -0.93 38.79 15.52
C ALA A 73 -1.90 37.66 15.90
N HIS A 74 -2.51 37.71 17.09
CA HIS A 74 -3.53 36.74 17.49
C HIS A 74 -4.82 36.82 16.66
N ALA A 75 -5.29 38.03 16.34
CA ALA A 75 -6.46 38.21 15.49
C ALA A 75 -6.21 37.70 14.07
N THR A 76 -5.03 37.98 13.49
CA THR A 76 -4.63 37.47 12.18
C THR A 76 -4.55 35.95 12.16
N LYS A 77 -3.96 35.32 13.18
CA LYS A 77 -3.95 33.85 13.30
C LYS A 77 -5.36 33.25 13.36
N SER A 78 -6.23 33.85 14.17
CA SER A 78 -7.62 33.40 14.27
C SER A 78 -8.38 33.56 12.94
N LEU A 79 -8.11 34.64 12.20
CA LEU A 79 -8.72 34.89 10.90
C LEU A 79 -8.25 33.88 9.85
N ILE A 80 -6.93 33.64 9.77
CA ILE A 80 -6.33 32.62 8.91
C ILE A 80 -6.99 31.27 9.20
N SER A 81 -6.95 30.82 10.46
CA SER A 81 -7.57 29.55 10.87
C SER A 81 -9.06 29.49 10.49
N SER A 82 -9.83 30.56 10.69
CA SER A 82 -11.25 30.60 10.32
C SER A 82 -11.51 30.50 8.81
N ILE A 83 -10.68 31.13 7.97
CA ILE A 83 -10.80 31.04 6.50
C ILE A 83 -10.47 29.62 6.04
N PHE A 84 -9.47 29.00 6.65
CA PHE A 84 -9.01 27.66 6.30
C PHE A 84 -9.82 26.52 6.94
N HIS A 85 -10.59 26.77 8.01
CA HIS A 85 -11.39 25.75 8.73
C HIS A 85 -12.91 25.91 8.59
N GLY A 86 -13.42 27.11 8.32
CA GLY A 86 -14.85 27.47 8.51
C GLY A 86 -15.90 26.75 7.66
N ASN A 87 -15.53 25.83 6.77
CA ASN A 87 -16.47 25.11 5.90
C ASN A 87 -16.12 23.62 5.67
N ILE A 88 -15.17 23.07 6.43
CA ILE A 88 -14.44 21.87 6.00
C ILE A 88 -14.51 20.71 7.00
N ASP A 89 -14.87 20.98 8.26
CA ASP A 89 -14.93 19.95 9.29
C ASP A 89 -15.99 18.89 8.99
N GLU A 90 -17.16 19.26 8.47
CA GLU A 90 -18.24 18.30 8.22
C GLU A 90 -18.02 17.43 6.95
N PRO A 91 -17.65 18.00 5.77
CA PRO A 91 -17.36 17.19 4.59
C PRO A 91 -16.10 16.33 4.75
N THR A 92 -15.07 16.82 5.44
CA THR A 92 -13.82 16.07 5.67
C THR A 92 -14.04 14.97 6.70
N ARG A 93 -14.75 15.23 7.80
CA ARG A 93 -14.98 14.20 8.82
C ARG A 93 -15.88 13.08 8.33
N SER A 94 -16.90 13.38 7.53
CA SER A 94 -17.73 12.37 6.88
C SER A 94 -16.96 11.55 5.85
N ALA A 95 -16.09 12.19 5.05
CA ALA A 95 -15.20 11.51 4.13
C ALA A 95 -14.19 10.59 4.86
N VAL A 96 -13.53 11.08 5.92
CA VAL A 96 -12.59 10.31 6.76
C VAL A 96 -13.27 9.07 7.33
N ARG A 97 -14.48 9.22 7.90
CA ARG A 97 -15.25 8.07 8.42
C ARG A 97 -15.58 7.04 7.34
N ARG A 98 -15.89 7.49 6.13
CA ARG A 98 -16.13 6.60 4.99
C ARG A 98 -14.86 5.82 4.63
N PHE A 99 -13.71 6.50 4.59
CA PHE A 99 -12.43 5.86 4.29
C PHE A 99 -12.02 4.85 5.38
N GLU A 100 -12.21 5.19 6.65
CA GLU A 100 -11.99 4.27 7.76
C GLU A 100 -12.87 3.02 7.64
N TRP A 101 -14.16 3.19 7.33
CA TRP A 101 -15.07 2.06 7.13
C TRP A 101 -14.58 1.12 6.01
N PHE A 102 -14.12 1.67 4.88
CA PHE A 102 -13.52 0.85 3.82
C PHE A 102 -12.19 0.22 4.24
N ALA A 103 -11.36 0.94 4.98
CA ALA A 103 -10.07 0.45 5.47
C ALA A 103 -10.24 -0.71 6.46
N ASP A 104 -11.26 -0.65 7.31
CA ASP A 104 -11.59 -1.74 8.24
C ASP A 104 -12.17 -2.95 7.47
N GLY A 105 -13.06 -2.72 6.50
CA GLY A 105 -13.57 -3.79 5.64
C GLY A 105 -12.51 -4.40 4.70
N ALA A 106 -11.44 -3.66 4.38
CA ALA A 106 -10.34 -4.16 3.55
C ALA A 106 -9.63 -5.38 4.18
N ASN A 107 -9.59 -5.45 5.51
CA ASN A 107 -9.04 -6.60 6.21
C ASN A 107 -9.92 -7.86 6.04
N ASP A 108 -11.25 -7.71 6.11
CA ASP A 108 -12.18 -8.81 5.88
C ASP A 108 -12.11 -9.31 4.43
N PHE A 109 -12.01 -8.37 3.47
CA PHE A 109 -11.77 -8.69 2.07
C PHE A 109 -10.48 -9.50 1.87
N LEU A 110 -9.38 -9.09 2.50
CA LEU A 110 -8.13 -9.86 2.43
C LEU A 110 -8.31 -11.27 2.96
N ARG A 111 -8.94 -11.43 4.12
CA ARG A 111 -9.22 -12.76 4.68
C ARG A 111 -10.02 -13.63 3.69
N SER A 112 -11.00 -13.05 3.00
CA SER A 112 -11.75 -13.78 1.96
C SER A 112 -10.89 -14.15 0.75
N VAL A 113 -10.03 -13.24 0.29
CA VAL A 113 -9.08 -13.49 -0.80
C VAL A 113 -8.08 -14.58 -0.45
N GLU A 114 -7.55 -14.57 0.78
CA GLU A 114 -6.57 -15.56 1.25
C GLU A 114 -7.19 -16.94 1.46
N SER A 115 -8.45 -16.99 1.89
CA SER A 115 -9.15 -18.26 2.15
C SER A 115 -9.69 -18.93 0.88
N GLY A 116 -10.08 -18.14 -0.13
CA GLY A 116 -10.69 -18.63 -1.38
C GLY A 116 -9.81 -18.54 -2.62
N GLY A 117 -8.68 -17.83 -2.54
CA GLY A 117 -7.80 -17.58 -3.67
C GLY A 117 -6.66 -18.58 -3.80
N THR A 118 -6.07 -18.66 -4.98
CA THR A 118 -4.75 -19.30 -5.17
C THR A 118 -3.68 -18.21 -5.20
N PRO A 119 -2.59 -18.27 -4.40
CA PRO A 119 -1.50 -17.32 -4.52
C PRO A 119 -0.97 -17.28 -5.95
N ARG A 120 -0.73 -16.09 -6.51
CA ARG A 120 -0.04 -15.96 -7.79
C ARG A 120 1.34 -16.56 -7.63
N ARG A 121 1.59 -17.67 -8.32
CA ARG A 121 2.94 -18.19 -8.53
C ARG A 121 3.71 -17.16 -9.35
N TYR A 122 4.54 -16.36 -8.69
CA TYR A 122 5.65 -15.71 -9.38
C TYR A 122 6.50 -16.85 -9.94
N LEU A 123 6.67 -16.90 -11.26
CA LEU A 123 7.38 -17.94 -12.00
C LEU A 123 8.90 -17.92 -11.73
N PHE A 124 9.32 -17.88 -10.46
CA PHE A 124 10.73 -18.11 -10.10
C PHE A 124 11.16 -19.57 -10.31
N PHE A 125 10.21 -20.46 -10.57
CA PHE A 125 10.47 -21.82 -11.02
C PHE A 125 9.67 -22.08 -12.29
N ASP A 126 10.24 -21.67 -13.42
CA ASP A 126 9.90 -22.30 -14.70
C ASP A 126 10.16 -23.82 -14.54
N PRO A 127 9.18 -24.69 -14.81
CA PRO A 127 9.41 -26.14 -14.82
C PRO A 127 10.63 -26.55 -15.66
N LEU A 128 10.96 -25.77 -16.70
CA LEU A 128 12.16 -25.95 -17.51
C LEU A 128 13.46 -25.76 -16.69
N ILE A 129 13.51 -24.82 -15.74
CA ILE A 129 14.68 -24.63 -14.84
C ILE A 129 14.85 -25.84 -13.92
N GLY A 130 13.75 -26.39 -13.39
CA GLY A 130 13.79 -27.61 -12.59
C GLY A 130 14.32 -28.81 -13.37
N HIS A 131 13.91 -28.96 -14.64
CA HIS A 131 14.40 -30.03 -15.52
C HIS A 131 15.87 -29.84 -15.93
N LEU A 132 16.32 -28.59 -16.17
CA LEU A 132 17.71 -28.28 -16.47
C LEU A 132 18.65 -28.60 -15.29
N LEU A 133 18.23 -28.27 -14.06
CA LEU A 133 19.00 -28.61 -12.84
C LEU A 133 19.03 -30.13 -12.58
N ALA A 134 17.95 -30.85 -12.93
CA ALA A 134 17.89 -32.31 -12.78
C ALA A 134 18.76 -33.06 -13.80
N GLY A 135 19.05 -32.46 -14.97
CA GLY A 135 19.88 -33.03 -16.03
C GLY A 135 21.39 -33.04 -15.76
N CYS A 136 21.87 -32.25 -14.79
CA CYS A 136 23.30 -32.11 -14.47
C CYS A 136 23.83 -33.14 -13.45
N LYS A 137 23.33 -34.38 -13.46
CA LYS A 137 23.99 -35.51 -12.78
C LYS A 137 24.73 -36.36 -13.80
N GLY A 138 25.83 -35.82 -14.32
CA GLY A 138 26.81 -36.59 -15.09
C GLY A 138 27.44 -37.65 -14.19
N LYS A 139 27.25 -38.92 -14.53
CA LYS A 139 27.92 -40.05 -13.88
C LYS A 139 29.41 -39.96 -14.23
N HIS A 140 30.25 -39.62 -13.25
CA HIS A 140 31.68 -39.86 -13.34
C HIS A 140 31.92 -41.35 -13.07
N GLU A 141 32.01 -42.13 -14.15
CA GLU A 141 32.44 -43.52 -14.08
C GLU A 141 33.97 -43.54 -14.00
N HIS A 142 34.48 -43.87 -12.81
CA HIS A 142 35.91 -44.11 -12.60
C HIS A 142 36.31 -45.39 -13.36
N ALA A 143 37.21 -45.25 -14.34
CA ALA A 143 37.86 -46.38 -14.98
C ALA A 143 38.87 -47.01 -14.00
N GLU A 144 38.50 -48.14 -13.40
CA GLU A 144 39.41 -48.93 -12.58
C GLU A 144 40.21 -49.89 -13.48
N ARG A 145 41.52 -49.67 -13.49
CA ARG A 145 42.55 -50.45 -14.18
C ARG A 145 42.63 -51.84 -13.56
N THR A 146 42.32 -52.88 -14.33
CA THR A 146 42.65 -54.27 -13.97
C THR A 146 43.88 -54.73 -14.76
N GLU A 147 45.06 -54.54 -14.17
CA GLU A 147 46.15 -55.48 -14.37
C GLU A 147 45.85 -56.67 -13.45
N ASN A 148 45.75 -57.89 -14.00
CA ASN A 148 46.26 -59.07 -13.29
C ASN A 148 46.56 -60.23 -14.24
N HIS A 149 47.84 -60.57 -14.18
CA HIS A 149 48.57 -61.69 -14.70
C HIS A 149 48.00 -63.01 -14.17
N SER A 150 47.87 -64.04 -15.01
CA SER A 150 47.75 -65.42 -14.53
C SER A 150 48.56 -66.34 -15.42
N ARG A 151 49.65 -66.83 -14.82
CA ARG A 151 50.42 -68.00 -15.20
C ARG A 151 49.51 -69.16 -15.60
N SER A 152 49.89 -69.85 -16.65
CA SER A 152 50.09 -71.30 -16.57
C SER A 152 51.19 -71.73 -17.53
#